data_AF-A0AAE2WG52-F1
#
_entry.id   AF-A0AAE2WG52-F1
#
_cell.length_a   1.000
_cell.length_b   1.000
_cell.length_c   1.000
_cell.angle_alpha   90.00
_cell.angle_beta   90.00
_cell.angle_gamma   90.00
#
_symmetry.space_group_name_H-M   'P 1'
#
loop_
_entity.id
_entity.type
_entity.pdbx_description
1 polymer ?
#
loop_
_entity_poly.entity_id
_entity_poly.type
_entity_poly.pdbx_seq_one_letter_code
_entity_poly.pdbx_strand_id
1 'polypeptide(L)'
;VTTANTSHAYGVDTVAPVASIAIDNVTSDNVINATESGQTIAVTGQVGSEVKVGDAVTVKVGTETYQTTVNTDGKTWSVNVPGSVLAANGDVSASVTTRDTAGNVTTA
;
A
#
# COMPACT_ATOMS: atom_id res chain seq x y z
N VAL A 1 -48.24 -29.91 23.71
CA VAL A 1 -47.86 -28.99 22.62
C VAL A 1 -46.34 -28.97 22.57
N THR A 2 -45.74 -29.36 21.45
CA THR A 2 -44.27 -29.38 21.30
C THR A 2 -43.89 -28.35 20.25
N THR A 3 -43.20 -27.29 20.64
CA THR A 3 -42.67 -26.28 19.73
C THR A 3 -41.16 -26.46 19.58
N ALA A 4 -40.70 -26.44 18.33
CA ALA A 4 -39.29 -26.34 18.00
C ALA A 4 -39.00 -24.90 17.57
N ASN A 5 -38.01 -24.28 18.22
CA ASN A 5 -37.60 -22.91 17.94
C ASN A 5 -36.22 -22.96 17.30
N THR A 6 -36.03 -22.22 16.21
CA THR A 6 -34.70 -21.91 15.68
C THR A 6 -34.59 -20.39 15.58
N SER A 7 -33.46 -19.84 16.03
CA SER A 7 -33.16 -18.42 15.92
C SER A 7 -31.82 -18.26 15.24
N HIS A 8 -31.76 -17.40 14.22
CA HIS A 8 -30.54 -17.05 13.52
C HIS A 8 -30.30 -15.56 13.71
N ALA A 9 -29.20 -15.20 14.39
CA ALA A 9 -28.77 -13.81 14.54
C ALA A 9 -27.76 -13.48 13.44
N TYR A 10 -27.85 -12.28 12.87
CA TYR A 10 -26.85 -11.73 11.97
C TYR A 10 -26.31 -10.41 12.53
N GLY A 11 -25.02 -10.15 12.30
CA GLY A 11 -24.38 -8.87 12.59
C GLY A 11 -24.24 -8.03 11.33
N VAL A 12 -24.13 -6.72 11.49
CA VAL A 12 -23.76 -5.78 10.43
C VAL A 12 -22.51 -5.04 10.90
N ASP A 13 -21.50 -5.01 10.03
CA ASP A 13 -20.29 -4.22 10.23
C ASP A 13 -20.15 -3.27 9.05
N THR A 14 -20.05 -1.97 9.37
CA THR A 14 -19.97 -0.86 8.40
C THR A 14 -18.77 0.04 8.70
N VAL A 15 -17.94 -0.34 9.68
CA VAL A 15 -16.79 0.46 10.09
C VAL A 15 -15.61 0.08 9.21
N ALA A 16 -15.19 1.00 8.35
CA ALA A 16 -14.02 0.77 7.51
C ALA A 16 -12.73 0.80 8.33
N PRO A 17 -11.71 0.00 7.96
CA PRO A 17 -10.42 0.00 8.62
C PRO A 17 -9.68 1.33 8.43
N VAL A 18 -8.76 1.67 9.33
CA VAL A 18 -7.86 2.83 9.18
C VAL A 18 -6.59 2.39 8.44
N ALA A 19 -6.14 3.19 7.49
CA ALA A 19 -4.90 2.95 6.74
C ALA A 19 -4.00 4.19 6.76
N SER A 20 -2.69 3.96 6.68
CA SER A 20 -1.69 5.00 6.50
C SER A 20 -0.53 4.47 5.67
N ILE A 21 0.01 5.30 4.78
CA ILE A 21 1.19 4.99 3.96
C ILE A 21 2.13 6.20 3.93
N ALA A 22 3.43 5.91 3.93
CA ALA A 22 4.50 6.89 3.75
C ALA A 22 5.53 6.33 2.76
N ILE A 23 6.24 7.24 2.10
CA ILE A 23 7.36 6.93 1.21
C ILE A 23 8.64 7.36 1.94
N ASP A 24 9.65 6.50 1.97
CA ASP A 24 10.98 6.86 2.48
C ASP A 24 11.74 7.71 1.44
N ASN A 25 12.93 8.21 1.78
CA ASN A 25 13.76 8.89 0.80
C ASN A 25 14.05 7.98 -0.41
N VAL A 26 13.90 8.53 -1.61
CA VAL A 26 14.27 7.83 -2.84
C VAL A 26 15.78 7.94 -2.99
N THR A 27 16.51 6.84 -2.74
CA THR A 27 17.96 6.83 -2.44
C THR A 27 18.28 7.44 -1.07
N SER A 28 19.54 7.34 -0.63
CA SER A 28 19.96 7.78 0.71
C SER A 28 19.85 9.30 0.94
N ASP A 29 19.97 10.08 -0.13
CA ASP A 29 19.97 11.55 -0.10
C ASP A 29 18.72 12.17 -0.74
N ASN A 30 17.76 11.33 -1.15
CA ASN A 30 16.53 11.75 -1.84
C ASN A 30 16.78 12.49 -3.17
N VAL A 31 17.91 12.17 -3.83
CA VAL A 31 18.33 12.79 -5.09
C VAL A 31 18.73 11.69 -6.07
N ILE A 32 18.28 11.80 -7.31
CA ILE A 32 18.72 10.93 -8.40
C ILE A 32 19.91 11.57 -9.12
N ASN A 33 21.07 10.92 -9.05
CA ASN A 33 22.26 11.31 -9.78
C ASN A 33 22.37 10.62 -11.15
N ALA A 34 23.38 11.00 -11.96
CA ALA A 34 23.58 10.46 -13.30
C ALA A 34 23.80 8.94 -13.31
N THR A 35 24.47 8.40 -12.30
CA THR A 35 24.70 6.95 -12.17
C THR A 35 23.41 6.22 -11.79
N GLU A 36 22.65 6.75 -10.84
CA GLU A 36 21.37 6.18 -10.40
C GLU A 36 20.30 6.25 -11.48
N SER A 37 20.31 7.29 -12.31
CA SER A 37 19.40 7.43 -13.45
C SER A 37 19.56 6.30 -14.49
N GLY A 38 20.71 5.63 -14.52
CA GLY A 38 20.98 4.48 -15.37
C GLY A 38 20.67 3.13 -14.73
N GLN A 39 20.18 3.11 -13.49
CA GLN A 39 19.96 1.90 -12.70
C GLN A 39 18.47 1.69 -12.39
N THR A 40 18.14 0.56 -11.76
CA THR A 40 16.84 0.37 -11.14
C THR A 40 16.96 0.72 -9.66
N ILE A 41 16.09 1.61 -9.19
CA ILE A 41 16.07 2.11 -7.82
C ILE A 41 14.85 1.53 -7.11
N ALA A 42 15.07 1.01 -5.90
CA ALA A 42 13.99 0.58 -5.04
C ALA A 42 13.37 1.81 -4.37
N VAL A 43 12.09 2.06 -4.64
CA VAL A 43 11.27 3.00 -3.87
C VAL A 43 10.68 2.22 -2.71
N THR A 44 10.97 2.64 -1.49
CA THR A 44 10.50 1.99 -0.27
C THR A 44 9.60 2.91 0.52
N GLY A 45 8.88 2.33 1.46
CA GLY A 45 8.09 3.10 2.40
C GLY A 45 7.51 2.22 3.48
N GLN A 46 6.70 2.86 4.33
CA GLN A 46 6.07 2.24 5.47
C GLN A 46 4.55 2.32 5.37
N VAL A 47 3.89 1.32 5.94
CA VAL A 47 2.45 1.29 6.17
C VAL A 47 2.16 1.14 7.65
N GLY A 48 0.96 1.52 8.06
CA GLY A 48 0.53 1.43 9.46
C GLY A 48 -0.97 1.30 9.61
N SER A 49 -1.42 1.49 10.85
CA SER A 49 -2.83 1.31 11.25
C SER A 49 -3.29 -0.15 11.06
N GLU A 50 -4.33 -0.40 10.29
CA GLU A 50 -4.92 -1.74 10.10
C GLU A 50 -4.52 -2.41 8.78
N VAL A 51 -3.53 -1.82 8.07
CA VAL A 51 -2.93 -2.41 6.87
C VAL A 51 -2.25 -3.74 7.20
N LYS A 52 -2.37 -4.71 6.29
CA LYS A 52 -1.94 -6.09 6.47
C LYS A 52 -0.94 -6.53 5.40
N VAL A 53 -0.17 -7.57 5.72
CA VAL A 53 0.68 -8.27 4.76
C VAL A 53 -0.13 -8.64 3.52
N GLY A 54 0.40 -8.33 2.33
CA GLY A 54 -0.26 -8.63 1.06
C GLY A 54 -1.29 -7.57 0.62
N ASP A 55 -1.58 -6.54 1.41
CA ASP A 55 -2.39 -5.42 0.95
C ASP A 55 -1.75 -4.74 -0.26
N ALA A 56 -2.59 -4.31 -1.21
CA ALA A 56 -2.12 -3.78 -2.48
C ALA A 56 -1.59 -2.35 -2.31
N VAL A 57 -0.36 -2.13 -2.74
CA VAL A 57 0.29 -0.82 -2.77
C VAL A 57 0.46 -0.40 -4.23
N THR A 58 0.02 0.81 -4.54
CA THR A 58 0.20 1.43 -5.86
C THR A 58 1.10 2.64 -5.71
N VAL A 59 2.19 2.66 -6.47
CA VAL A 59 3.17 3.76 -6.50
C VAL A 59 3.11 4.41 -7.87
N LYS A 60 2.99 5.72 -7.90
CA LYS A 60 2.95 6.50 -9.13
C LYS A 60 4.15 7.44 -9.17
N VAL A 61 4.86 7.40 -10.29
CA VAL A 61 6.03 8.25 -10.58
C VAL A 61 5.72 9.01 -11.86
N GLY A 62 5.35 10.28 -11.73
CA GLY A 62 4.81 11.05 -12.86
C GLY A 62 3.54 10.42 -13.43
N THR A 63 3.61 9.86 -14.64
CA THR A 63 2.49 9.13 -15.29
C THR A 63 2.58 7.62 -15.16
N GLU A 64 3.74 7.09 -14.78
CA GLU A 64 3.97 5.65 -14.67
C GLU A 64 3.38 5.11 -13.37
N THR A 65 2.83 3.90 -13.43
CA THR A 65 2.20 3.23 -12.28
C THR A 65 2.88 1.89 -12.03
N TYR A 66 3.29 1.70 -10.79
CA TYR A 66 3.94 0.49 -10.30
C TYR A 66 3.11 -0.11 -9.19
N GLN A 67 3.00 -1.44 -9.18
CA GLN A 67 2.23 -2.17 -8.18
C GLN A 67 3.14 -3.07 -7.38
N THR A 68 2.91 -3.11 -6.08
CA THR A 68 3.55 -4.02 -5.14
C THR A 68 2.56 -4.38 -4.04
N THR A 69 2.98 -5.16 -3.07
CA THR A 69 2.19 -5.44 -1.87
C THR A 69 2.98 -5.10 -0.62
N VAL A 70 2.28 -4.94 0.49
CA VAL A 70 2.90 -4.88 1.81
C VAL A 70 3.70 -6.17 2.06
N ASN A 71 4.95 -6.00 2.48
CA ASN A 71 5.89 -7.08 2.73
C ASN A 71 5.43 -7.98 3.88
N THR A 72 6.12 -9.11 4.06
CA THR A 72 5.82 -10.10 5.10
C THR A 72 5.98 -9.58 6.54
N ASP A 73 6.66 -8.45 6.72
CA ASP A 73 6.77 -7.76 8.02
C ASP A 73 5.51 -6.98 8.41
N GLY A 74 4.57 -6.79 7.47
CA GLY A 74 3.32 -6.06 7.67
C GLY A 74 3.49 -4.56 7.86
N LYS A 75 4.69 -4.02 7.61
CA LYS A 75 5.03 -2.62 7.92
C LYS A 75 5.74 -1.92 6.78
N THR A 76 6.41 -2.65 5.90
CA THR A 76 7.15 -2.05 4.79
C THR A 76 6.58 -2.48 3.45
N TRP A 77 6.88 -1.69 2.43
CA TRP A 77 6.65 -2.04 1.03
C TRP A 77 7.85 -1.58 0.21
N SER A 78 8.04 -2.21 -0.95
CA SER A 78 9.09 -1.82 -1.89
C SER A 78 8.66 -2.11 -3.31
N VAL A 79 9.05 -1.23 -4.23
CA VAL A 79 8.88 -1.44 -5.67
C VAL A 79 10.08 -0.93 -6.43
N ASN A 80 10.46 -1.67 -7.46
CA ASN A 80 11.59 -1.33 -8.31
C ASN A 80 11.14 -0.41 -9.45
N VAL A 81 11.74 0.77 -9.53
CA VAL A 81 11.45 1.79 -10.53
C VAL A 81 12.73 2.10 -11.33
N PRO A 82 12.69 2.18 -12.68
CA PRO A 82 13.84 2.64 -13.44
C PRO A 82 14.23 4.07 -13.03
N GLY A 83 15.52 4.27 -12.74
CA GLY A 83 16.08 5.56 -12.36
C GLY A 83 15.88 6.63 -13.43
N SER A 84 15.75 6.24 -14.70
CA SER A 84 15.42 7.17 -15.80
C SER A 84 14.02 7.75 -15.66
N VAL A 85 13.06 6.97 -15.13
CA VAL A 85 11.70 7.44 -14.85
C VAL A 85 11.71 8.38 -13.65
N LEU A 86 12.47 8.06 -12.58
CA LEU A 86 12.63 8.94 -11.42
C LEU A 86 13.37 10.24 -11.78
N ALA A 87 14.40 10.18 -12.63
CA ALA A 87 15.13 11.36 -13.08
C ALA A 87 14.25 12.30 -13.95
N ALA A 88 13.29 11.73 -14.69
CA ALA A 88 12.37 12.49 -15.53
C ALA A 88 11.16 13.06 -14.77
N ASN A 89 10.88 12.58 -13.55
CA ASN A 89 9.69 12.93 -12.78
C ASN A 89 10.05 13.28 -11.33
N GLY A 90 9.75 14.50 -10.89
CA GLY A 90 10.07 14.97 -9.54
C GLY A 90 9.09 14.54 -8.44
N ASP A 91 7.97 13.91 -8.81
CA ASP A 91 6.89 13.58 -7.89
C ASP A 91 6.65 12.06 -7.82
N VAL A 92 6.68 11.54 -6.59
CA VAL A 92 6.33 10.16 -6.26
C VAL A 92 5.18 10.17 -5.26
N SER A 93 4.13 9.42 -5.56
CA SER A 93 3.00 9.22 -4.65
C SER A 93 2.74 7.74 -4.48
N ALA A 94 2.26 7.33 -3.31
CA ALA A 94 1.92 5.96 -3.01
C ALA A 94 0.57 5.90 -2.31
N SER A 95 -0.19 4.85 -2.60
CA SER A 95 -1.46 4.56 -1.95
C SER A 95 -1.53 3.10 -1.56
N VAL A 96 -2.18 2.79 -0.44
CA VAL A 96 -2.44 1.41 0.01
C VAL A 96 -3.93 1.19 0.20
N THR A 97 -4.42 0.02 -0.21
CA THR A 97 -5.81 -0.38 0.04
C THR A 97 -5.84 -1.56 1.00
N THR A 98 -6.57 -1.38 2.11
CA THR A 98 -6.78 -2.43 3.11
C THR A 98 -8.25 -2.80 3.24
N ARG A 99 -8.50 -4.04 3.68
CA ARG A 99 -9.85 -4.60 3.84
C ARG A 99 -9.98 -5.35 5.16
N ASP A 100 -11.09 -5.13 5.85
CA ASP A 100 -11.45 -5.89 7.05
C ASP A 100 -12.13 -7.24 6.70
N THR A 101 -12.51 -8.00 7.72
CA THR A 101 -13.17 -9.31 7.56
C THR A 101 -14.61 -9.19 7.08
N ALA A 102 -15.28 -8.06 7.35
CA ALA A 102 -16.64 -7.79 6.89
C ALA A 102 -16.69 -7.31 5.41
N GLY A 103 -15.53 -6.96 4.84
CA GLY A 103 -15.36 -6.54 3.46
C GLY A 103 -15.28 -5.02 3.29
N ASN A 104 -15.30 -4.24 4.36
CA ASN A 104 -15.14 -2.78 4.29
C ASN A 104 -13.72 -2.43 3.85
N VAL A 105 -13.58 -1.36 3.07
CA VAL A 105 -12.31 -0.95 2.44
C VAL A 105 -11.94 0.46 2.78
N THR A 106 -10.64 0.70 2.88
CA THR A 106 -10.05 2.03 2.97
C THR A 106 -8.82 2.10 2.08
N THR A 107 -8.70 3.21 1.36
CA THR A 107 -7.49 3.58 0.63
C THR A 107 -6.87 4.81 1.29
N ALA A 108 -5.60 4.69 1.66
CA ALA A 108 -4.78 5.78 2.17
C ALA A 108 -3.72 6.18 1.15
#